data_AF-A0A3A8HTF3-F1
#
_entry.id   AF-A0A3A8HTF3-F1
#
_cell.length_a   1.000
_cell.length_b   1.000
_cell.length_c   1.000
_cell.angle_alpha   90.00
_cell.angle_beta   90.00
_cell.angle_gamma   90.00
#
_symmetry.space_group_name_H-M   'P 1'
#
loop_
_entity.id
_entity.type
_entity.pdbx_description
1 polymer ?
#
loop_
_entity_poly.entity_id
_entity_poly.type
_entity_poly.pdbx_seq_one_letter_code
_entity_poly.pdbx_strand_id
1 'polypeptide(L)'
;MPLEPEAFQKTQRYQARATVAEVLEDLRALAPPERAPEPRPEPASLRARKGRRAGMGLLLASGVLFVALRLMPSGQEGVSALLGFLCFLTLLGGVIVLIVSVVHGQVASMEMSMSSMREERFGESYKEQRRLLLATVLRRFQVDLVQDAPVEVTLDVSTPLAPGKRVHQGKHGTWDREDFADPWLSLQGRFADGTQLHLSVVDQVRVLRRTKTLPGKVRHQNKRSGASLMTVALRVNPGRHPGLTALEERARDAVKLPPGARVKRVRVAEDRVELRVLLEEGWVARGPNAAEPSEVLPGRPPSLNAHKTDASRAVTMMFLSLYQVLNHSSSQGLPGNVRSAS
;
A
#
# COMPACT_ATOMS: atom_id res chain seq x y z
N MET A 1 -18.38 -16.43 14.32
CA MET A 1 -19.19 -16.55 13.08
C MET A 1 -18.27 -17.09 12.02
N PRO A 2 -18.69 -18.11 11.25
CA PRO A 2 -17.89 -18.62 10.15
C PRO A 2 -17.68 -17.51 9.11
N LEU A 3 -16.52 -17.51 8.45
CA LEU A 3 -16.22 -16.61 7.34
C LEU A 3 -17.20 -16.86 6.19
N GLU A 4 -17.92 -15.81 5.76
CA GLU A 4 -18.76 -15.83 4.57
C GLU A 4 -18.03 -15.08 3.43
N PRO A 5 -17.41 -15.79 2.47
CA PRO A 5 -16.58 -15.17 1.44
C PRO A 5 -17.34 -14.17 0.57
N GLU A 6 -18.60 -14.45 0.25
CA GLU A 6 -19.46 -13.58 -0.57
C GLU A 6 -19.77 -12.27 0.15
N ALA A 7 -20.09 -12.34 1.45
CA ALA A 7 -20.30 -11.16 2.28
C ALA A 7 -19.04 -10.30 2.37
N PHE A 8 -17.86 -10.93 2.51
CA PHE A 8 -16.58 -10.24 2.49
C PHE A 8 -16.29 -9.58 1.13
N GLN A 9 -16.55 -10.25 0.00
CA GLN A 9 -16.33 -9.66 -1.33
C GLN A 9 -17.16 -8.39 -1.53
N LYS A 10 -18.39 -8.37 -1.04
CA LYS A 10 -19.30 -7.22 -1.15
C LYS A 10 -18.92 -6.08 -0.20
N THR A 11 -18.60 -6.40 1.05
CA THR A 11 -18.37 -5.38 2.10
C THR A 11 -16.91 -4.97 2.25
N GLN A 12 -15.98 -5.81 1.81
CA GLN A 12 -14.54 -5.70 2.01
C GLN A 12 -14.15 -5.57 3.50
N ARG A 13 -15.01 -6.09 4.39
CA ARG A 13 -14.83 -6.00 5.84
C ARG A 13 -14.91 -7.39 6.44
N TYR A 14 -13.90 -7.73 7.21
CA TYR A 14 -13.80 -8.94 8.01
C TYR A 14 -13.95 -8.57 9.48
N GLN A 15 -14.86 -9.26 10.18
CA GLN A 15 -15.05 -9.10 11.62
C GLN A 15 -15.23 -10.47 12.25
N ALA A 16 -14.42 -10.77 13.26
CA ALA A 16 -14.46 -12.06 13.93
C ALA A 16 -14.14 -11.93 15.41
N ARG A 17 -14.76 -12.80 16.20
CA ARG A 17 -14.37 -13.11 17.57
C ARG A 17 -14.07 -14.60 17.61
N ALA A 18 -12.79 -14.95 17.50
CA ALA A 18 -12.33 -16.32 17.24
C ALA A 18 -10.92 -16.52 17.81
N THR A 19 -10.43 -17.75 17.84
CA THR A 19 -9.04 -18.02 18.24
C THR A 19 -8.05 -17.46 17.23
N VAL A 20 -6.78 -17.28 17.64
CA VAL A 20 -5.73 -16.80 16.72
C VAL A 20 -5.56 -17.73 15.52
N ALA A 21 -5.68 -19.05 15.72
CA ALA A 21 -5.55 -20.04 14.66
C ALA A 21 -6.66 -19.87 13.60
N GLU A 22 -7.92 -19.78 14.05
CA GLU A 22 -9.08 -19.55 13.17
C GLU A 22 -8.94 -18.24 12.40
N VAL A 23 -8.57 -17.13 13.06
CA VAL A 23 -8.37 -15.85 12.34
C VAL A 23 -7.25 -15.96 11.31
N LEU A 24 -6.15 -16.67 11.61
CA LEU A 24 -5.06 -16.85 10.65
C LEU A 24 -5.47 -17.74 9.46
N GLU A 25 -6.37 -18.70 9.67
CA GLU A 25 -6.96 -19.52 8.61
C GLU A 25 -7.89 -18.69 7.72
N ASP A 26 -8.81 -17.93 8.34
CA ASP A 26 -9.71 -17.01 7.63
C ASP A 26 -8.92 -16.01 6.78
N LEU A 27 -7.87 -15.42 7.34
CA LEU A 27 -7.00 -14.50 6.59
C LEU A 27 -6.28 -15.19 5.44
N ARG A 28 -5.99 -16.48 5.49
CA ARG A 28 -5.45 -17.23 4.33
C ARG A 28 -6.51 -17.47 3.29
N ALA A 29 -7.73 -17.83 3.68
CA ALA A 29 -8.87 -18.00 2.77
C ALA A 29 -9.24 -16.69 2.05
N LEU A 30 -9.01 -15.54 2.69
CA LEU A 30 -9.19 -14.21 2.11
C LEU A 30 -8.06 -13.76 1.18
N ALA A 31 -6.98 -14.53 1.06
CA ALA A 31 -5.90 -14.20 0.14
C ALA A 31 -6.42 -14.26 -1.31
N PRO A 32 -5.99 -13.33 -2.19
CA PRO A 32 -6.26 -13.47 -3.61
C PRO A 32 -5.73 -14.83 -4.09
N PRO A 33 -6.45 -15.54 -4.98
CA PRO A 33 -5.91 -16.75 -5.59
C PRO A 33 -4.57 -16.40 -6.22
N GLU A 34 -3.57 -17.24 -5.98
CA GLU A 34 -2.23 -17.08 -6.53
C GLU A 34 -2.34 -17.11 -8.06
N ARG A 35 -2.45 -15.94 -8.68
CA ARG A 35 -2.52 -15.85 -10.13
C ARG A 35 -1.19 -16.35 -10.64
N ALA A 36 -1.25 -17.42 -11.46
CA ALA A 36 -0.15 -17.78 -12.34
C ALA A 36 0.35 -16.48 -12.99
N PRO A 37 1.68 -16.27 -13.11
CA PRO A 37 2.22 -15.02 -13.61
C PRO A 37 1.61 -14.73 -14.98
N GLU A 38 0.61 -13.85 -15.02
CA GLU A 38 0.00 -13.43 -16.27
C GLU A 38 1.15 -12.87 -17.11
N PRO A 39 1.33 -13.35 -18.35
CA PRO A 39 2.37 -12.83 -19.22
C PRO A 39 2.16 -11.33 -19.30
N ARG A 40 3.12 -10.57 -18.75
CA ARG A 40 3.04 -9.11 -18.63
C ARG A 40 2.52 -8.58 -19.97
N PRO A 41 1.34 -7.93 -20.01
CA PRO A 41 0.83 -7.40 -21.26
C PRO A 41 1.91 -6.50 -21.84
N GLU A 42 2.32 -6.76 -23.09
CA GLU A 42 3.37 -5.99 -23.75
C GLU A 42 3.07 -4.50 -23.52
N PRO A 43 4.00 -3.72 -22.94
CA PRO A 43 3.75 -2.33 -22.63
C PRO A 43 3.22 -1.60 -23.87
N ALA A 44 2.22 -0.74 -23.68
CA ALA A 44 1.57 -0.02 -24.79
C ALA A 44 2.59 0.73 -25.68
N SER A 45 3.74 1.13 -25.11
CA SER A 45 4.88 1.69 -25.84
C SER A 45 5.52 0.72 -26.84
N LEU A 46 5.60 -0.58 -26.55
CA LEU A 46 6.10 -1.59 -27.49
C LEU A 46 5.09 -1.84 -28.63
N ARG A 47 3.78 -1.86 -28.35
CA ARG A 47 2.75 -1.96 -29.40
C ARG A 47 2.77 -0.74 -30.33
N ALA A 48 2.83 0.47 -29.77
CA ALA A 48 2.95 1.71 -30.54
C ALA A 48 4.27 1.75 -31.36
N ARG A 49 5.38 1.24 -30.80
CA ARG A 49 6.67 1.17 -31.49
C ARG A 49 6.67 0.12 -32.62
N LYS A 50 5.99 -1.02 -32.44
CA LYS A 50 5.76 -2.02 -33.50
C LYS A 50 4.89 -1.44 -34.63
N GLY A 51 3.79 -0.76 -34.30
CA GLY A 51 2.92 -0.09 -35.29
C GLY A 51 3.65 0.98 -36.10
N ARG A 52 4.47 1.81 -35.44
CA ARG A 52 5.29 2.83 -36.11
C ARG A 52 6.35 2.23 -37.02
N ARG A 53 6.99 1.13 -36.62
CA ARG A 53 7.96 0.40 -37.46
C ARG A 53 7.29 -0.24 -38.68
N ALA A 54 6.12 -0.84 -38.51
CA ALA A 54 5.34 -1.41 -39.61
C ALA A 54 4.91 -0.34 -40.63
N GLY A 55 4.36 0.79 -40.14
CA GLY A 55 3.99 1.92 -41.01
C GLY A 55 5.18 2.52 -41.77
N MET A 56 6.34 2.65 -41.12
CA MET A 56 7.55 3.14 -41.77
C MET A 56 8.10 2.16 -42.82
N GLY A 57 7.99 0.84 -42.57
CA GLY A 57 8.34 -0.18 -43.55
C GLY A 57 7.47 -0.14 -44.81
N LEU A 58 6.16 0.07 -44.66
CA LEU A 58 5.23 0.25 -45.78
C LEU A 58 5.55 1.50 -46.63
N LEU A 59 5.90 2.62 -45.99
CA LEU A 59 6.31 3.83 -46.71
C LEU A 59 7.63 3.63 -47.49
N LEU A 60 8.60 2.92 -46.91
CA LEU A 60 9.86 2.60 -47.60
C LEU A 60 9.61 1.68 -48.81
N ALA A 61 8.76 0.65 -48.66
CA ALA A 61 8.39 -0.23 -49.76
C ALA A 61 7.68 0.52 -50.89
N SER A 62 6.80 1.47 -50.56
CA SER A 62 6.13 2.34 -51.54
C SER A 62 7.15 3.21 -52.30
N GLY A 63 8.14 3.79 -51.59
CA GLY A 63 9.22 4.56 -52.23
C GLY A 63 10.06 3.74 -53.20
N VAL A 64 10.38 2.48 -52.85
CA VAL A 64 11.11 1.56 -53.76
C VAL A 64 10.27 1.22 -54.99
N LEU A 65 8.97 0.96 -54.83
CA LEU A 65 8.06 0.72 -55.95
C LEU A 65 7.97 1.93 -56.90
N PHE A 66 7.96 3.14 -56.35
CA PHE A 66 7.93 4.37 -57.13
C PHE A 66 9.21 4.56 -57.97
N VAL A 67 10.39 4.26 -57.40
CA VAL A 67 11.65 4.28 -58.15
C VAL A 67 11.67 3.22 -59.25
N ALA A 68 11.18 2.00 -58.97
CA ALA A 68 11.07 0.94 -59.98
C ALA A 68 10.13 1.33 -61.13
N LEU A 69 9.00 1.98 -60.82
CA LEU A 69 8.07 2.53 -61.81
C LEU A 69 8.73 3.60 -62.70
N ARG A 70 9.61 4.44 -62.12
CA ARG A 70 10.35 5.49 -62.87
C ARG A 70 11.44 4.95 -63.79
N LEU A 71 12.01 3.79 -63.46
CA LEU A 71 13.06 3.14 -64.24
C LEU A 71 12.50 2.21 -65.34
N MET A 72 11.19 1.96 -65.38
CA MET A 72 10.59 1.09 -66.38
C MET A 72 10.48 1.77 -67.76
N PRO A 73 10.79 1.05 -68.86
CA PRO A 73 10.65 1.56 -70.21
C PRO A 73 9.18 1.75 -70.60
N SER A 74 8.88 2.80 -71.37
CA SER A 74 7.53 3.29 -71.69
C SER A 74 6.65 2.35 -72.53
N GLY A 75 7.14 1.15 -72.89
CA GLY A 75 6.42 0.19 -73.74
C GLY A 75 5.52 -0.82 -73.01
N GLN A 76 5.38 -0.75 -71.68
CA GLN A 76 4.60 -1.71 -70.87
C GLN A 76 3.52 -1.02 -70.02
N GLU A 77 2.47 -0.52 -70.68
CA GLU A 77 1.38 0.25 -70.04
C GLU A 77 0.59 -0.55 -68.99
N GLY A 78 0.41 -1.86 -69.19
CA GLY A 78 -0.34 -2.71 -68.24
C GLY A 78 0.40 -2.93 -66.92
N VAL A 79 1.73 -3.10 -66.97
CA VAL A 79 2.54 -3.37 -65.79
C VAL A 79 2.76 -2.10 -64.97
N SER A 80 2.92 -0.96 -65.64
CA SER A 80 3.05 0.34 -64.98
C SER A 80 1.78 0.75 -64.23
N ALA A 81 0.59 0.47 -64.80
CA ALA A 81 -0.69 0.70 -64.14
C ALA A 81 -0.85 -0.17 -62.88
N LEU A 82 -0.49 -1.45 -62.95
CA LEU A 82 -0.53 -2.36 -61.80
C LEU A 82 0.45 -1.95 -60.68
N LEU A 83 1.69 -1.58 -61.05
CA LEU A 83 2.66 -1.07 -60.07
C LEU A 83 2.21 0.25 -59.44
N GLY A 84 1.65 1.16 -60.25
CA GLY A 84 1.11 2.43 -59.76
C GLY A 84 -0.01 2.21 -58.73
N PHE A 85 -0.92 1.27 -59.01
CA PHE A 85 -1.99 0.89 -58.09
C PHE A 85 -1.46 0.28 -56.78
N LEU A 86 -0.48 -0.63 -56.85
CA LEU A 86 0.16 -1.21 -55.66
C LEU A 86 0.93 -0.16 -54.84
N CYS A 87 1.59 0.79 -55.52
CA CYS A 87 2.28 1.91 -54.87
C CYS A 87 1.30 2.79 -54.09
N PHE A 88 0.12 3.07 -54.67
CA PHE A 88 -0.93 3.84 -54.02
C PHE A 88 -1.51 3.12 -52.80
N LEU A 89 -1.83 1.83 -52.91
CA LEU A 89 -2.38 1.04 -51.80
C LEU A 89 -1.40 0.92 -50.63
N THR A 90 -0.10 0.71 -50.90
CA THR A 90 0.93 0.63 -49.86
C THR A 90 1.18 1.96 -49.17
N LEU A 91 1.14 3.08 -49.91
CA LEU A 91 1.25 4.43 -49.35
C LEU A 91 0.05 4.75 -48.45
N LEU A 92 -1.17 4.52 -48.94
CA LEU A 92 -2.39 4.76 -48.20
C LEU A 92 -2.46 3.90 -46.93
N GLY A 93 -2.13 2.60 -47.04
CA GLY A 93 -2.04 1.69 -45.90
C GLY A 93 -0.99 2.12 -44.87
N GLY A 94 0.19 2.57 -45.32
CA GLY A 94 1.25 3.08 -44.45
C GLY A 94 0.83 4.34 -43.67
N VAL A 95 0.14 5.28 -44.34
CA VAL A 95 -0.38 6.51 -43.72
C VAL A 95 -1.46 6.20 -42.68
N ILE A 96 -2.41 5.32 -43.01
CA ILE A 96 -3.48 4.92 -42.07
C ILE A 96 -2.90 4.28 -40.81
N VAL A 97 -1.95 3.34 -40.95
CA VAL A 97 -1.30 2.68 -39.80
C VAL A 97 -0.53 3.68 -38.93
N LEU A 98 0.10 4.68 -39.53
CA LEU A 98 0.78 5.76 -38.79
C LEU A 98 -0.21 6.65 -38.02
N ILE A 99 -1.30 7.08 -38.65
CA ILE A 99 -2.33 7.90 -38.00
C ILE A 99 -2.95 7.15 -36.83
N VAL A 100 -3.35 5.88 -37.04
CA VAL A 100 -3.91 5.04 -35.98
C VAL A 100 -2.90 4.88 -34.84
N SER A 101 -1.62 4.66 -35.13
CA SER A 101 -0.56 4.53 -34.11
C SER A 101 -0.36 5.81 -33.29
N VAL A 102 -0.45 6.99 -33.92
CA VAL A 102 -0.32 8.28 -33.23
C VAL A 102 -1.55 8.56 -32.38
N VAL A 103 -2.76 8.34 -32.90
CA VAL A 103 -4.02 8.56 -32.18
C VAL A 103 -4.13 7.61 -30.99
N HIS A 104 -3.87 6.32 -31.17
CA HIS A 104 -3.84 5.36 -30.05
C HIS A 104 -2.75 5.69 -29.04
N GLY A 105 -1.57 6.15 -29.49
CA GLY A 105 -0.50 6.57 -28.59
C GLY A 105 -0.89 7.78 -27.73
N GLN A 106 -1.59 8.77 -28.32
CA GLN A 106 -2.05 9.95 -27.60
C GLN A 106 -3.21 9.64 -26.64
N VAL A 107 -4.22 8.89 -27.08
CA VAL A 107 -5.37 8.52 -26.22
C VAL A 107 -4.91 7.63 -25.07
N ALA A 108 -4.08 6.62 -25.32
CA ALA A 108 -3.53 5.77 -24.25
C ALA A 108 -2.66 6.56 -23.26
N SER A 109 -1.91 7.58 -23.71
CA SER A 109 -1.14 8.45 -22.81
C SER A 109 -2.01 9.37 -21.95
N MET A 110 -3.21 9.72 -22.43
CA MET A 110 -4.13 10.64 -21.76
C MET A 110 -5.06 9.91 -20.79
N GLU A 111 -5.52 8.71 -21.13
CA GLU A 111 -6.29 7.83 -20.24
C GLU A 111 -5.44 7.25 -19.11
N MET A 112 -4.21 6.77 -19.40
CA MET A 112 -3.30 6.28 -18.36
C MET A 112 -2.95 7.37 -17.34
N SER A 113 -2.84 8.63 -17.76
CA SER A 113 -2.43 9.70 -16.84
C SER A 113 -3.48 10.06 -15.77
N MET A 114 -4.77 9.75 -15.97
CA MET A 114 -5.83 10.18 -15.04
C MET A 114 -6.42 9.04 -14.19
N SER A 115 -6.50 7.82 -14.71
CA SER A 115 -7.02 6.66 -13.95
C SER A 115 -5.93 5.86 -13.24
N SER A 116 -4.74 5.68 -13.87
CA SER A 116 -3.71 4.77 -13.33
C SER A 116 -3.13 5.26 -11.99
N MET A 117 -2.92 6.57 -11.81
CA MET A 117 -2.36 7.09 -10.55
C MET A 117 -3.31 6.98 -9.35
N ARG A 118 -4.64 6.88 -9.57
CA ARG A 118 -5.63 6.82 -8.47
C ARG A 118 -5.77 5.42 -7.91
N GLU A 119 -5.62 4.40 -8.75
CA GLU A 119 -5.91 3.00 -8.43
C GLU A 119 -4.65 2.16 -8.18
N GLU A 120 -3.52 2.43 -8.85
CA GLU A 120 -2.30 1.61 -8.72
C GLU A 120 -1.71 1.59 -7.30
N ARG A 121 -1.86 2.68 -6.53
CA ARG A 121 -1.28 2.77 -5.17
C ARG A 121 -2.12 2.07 -4.10
N PHE A 122 -3.43 1.94 -4.30
CA PHE A 122 -4.37 1.25 -3.39
C PHE A 122 -4.99 0.00 -4.01
N GLY A 123 -4.37 -0.54 -5.06
CA GLY A 123 -4.81 -1.76 -5.73
C GLY A 123 -4.62 -3.00 -4.86
N GLU A 124 -4.65 -4.18 -5.49
CA GLU A 124 -4.56 -5.48 -4.79
C GLU A 124 -3.36 -5.58 -3.83
N SER A 125 -2.22 -4.98 -4.18
CA SER A 125 -1.05 -4.93 -3.29
C SER A 125 -1.35 -4.30 -1.93
N TYR A 126 -2.25 -3.32 -1.85
CA TYR A 126 -2.56 -2.61 -0.61
C TYR A 126 -3.49 -3.40 0.30
N LYS A 127 -4.55 -4.01 -0.27
CA LYS A 127 -5.43 -4.94 0.46
C LYS A 127 -4.60 -6.06 1.07
N GLU A 128 -3.67 -6.58 0.28
CA GLU A 128 -2.73 -7.61 0.69
C GLU A 128 -1.81 -7.14 1.84
N GLN A 129 -1.25 -5.92 1.79
CA GLN A 129 -0.46 -5.40 2.92
C GLN A 129 -1.26 -5.32 4.22
N ARG A 130 -2.53 -4.90 4.18
CA ARG A 130 -3.39 -4.83 5.38
C ARG A 130 -3.61 -6.20 6.00
N ARG A 131 -3.93 -7.20 5.17
CA ARG A 131 -4.11 -8.61 5.57
C ARG A 131 -2.83 -9.21 6.13
N LEU A 132 -1.70 -9.01 5.44
CA LEU A 132 -0.39 -9.52 5.86
C LEU A 132 0.09 -8.87 7.16
N LEU A 133 -0.20 -7.59 7.40
CA LEU A 133 0.16 -6.93 8.65
C LEU A 133 -0.54 -7.62 9.82
N LEU A 134 -1.85 -7.80 9.74
CA LEU A 134 -2.63 -8.47 10.77
C LEU A 134 -2.14 -9.90 11.00
N ALA A 135 -1.97 -10.68 9.92
CA ALA A 135 -1.47 -12.05 10.02
C ALA A 135 -0.08 -12.12 10.67
N THR A 136 0.81 -11.18 10.35
CA THR A 136 2.16 -11.13 10.93
C THR A 136 2.14 -10.74 12.40
N VAL A 137 1.32 -9.76 12.78
CA VAL A 137 1.16 -9.32 14.17
C VAL A 137 0.57 -10.44 15.03
N LEU A 138 -0.48 -11.11 14.57
CA LEU A 138 -1.09 -12.24 15.27
C LEU A 138 -0.11 -13.38 15.50
N ARG A 139 0.70 -13.76 14.49
CA ARG A 139 1.74 -14.79 14.65
C ARG A 139 2.79 -14.43 15.70
N ARG A 140 3.12 -13.13 15.84
CA ARG A 140 4.08 -12.68 16.86
C ARG A 140 3.47 -12.69 18.25
N PHE A 141 2.22 -12.25 18.39
CA PHE A 141 1.54 -12.18 19.68
C PHE A 141 1.00 -13.52 20.16
N GLN A 142 0.84 -14.51 19.28
CA GLN A 142 0.31 -15.84 19.63
C GLN A 142 1.06 -16.51 20.79
N VAL A 143 2.36 -16.24 20.94
CA VAL A 143 3.18 -16.80 22.02
C VAL A 143 2.79 -16.27 23.39
N ASP A 144 2.37 -15.00 23.47
CA ASP A 144 2.04 -14.31 24.72
C ASP A 144 0.54 -14.32 25.03
N LEU A 145 -0.31 -14.50 24.01
CA LEU A 145 -1.75 -14.55 24.16
C LEU A 145 -2.19 -15.80 24.94
N VAL A 146 -3.27 -15.69 25.72
CA VAL A 146 -3.87 -16.85 26.39
C VAL A 146 -4.23 -17.90 25.33
N GLN A 147 -3.75 -19.12 25.50
CA GLN A 147 -4.09 -20.23 24.61
C GLN A 147 -5.61 -20.39 24.53
N ASP A 148 -6.12 -20.54 23.31
CA ASP A 148 -7.54 -20.68 22.99
C ASP A 148 -8.46 -19.53 23.41
N ALA A 149 -7.92 -18.41 23.92
CA ALA A 149 -8.75 -17.23 24.17
C ALA A 149 -9.15 -16.56 22.86
N PRO A 150 -10.42 -16.12 22.74
CA PRO A 150 -10.87 -15.43 21.54
C PRO A 150 -10.23 -14.04 21.45
N VAL A 151 -9.73 -13.71 20.26
CA VAL A 151 -9.37 -12.36 19.86
C VAL A 151 -10.54 -11.74 19.10
N GLU A 152 -10.79 -10.45 19.32
CA GLU A 152 -11.76 -9.69 18.55
C GLU A 152 -11.02 -8.88 17.48
N VAL A 153 -11.37 -9.10 16.23
CA VAL A 153 -10.70 -8.53 15.08
C VAL A 153 -11.72 -7.84 14.19
N THR A 154 -11.40 -6.63 13.77
CA THR A 154 -12.05 -5.95 12.65
C THR A 154 -10.97 -5.53 11.66
N LEU A 155 -11.10 -5.98 10.41
CA LEU A 155 -10.23 -5.64 9.29
C LEU A 155 -11.09 -5.11 8.14
N ASP A 156 -10.86 -3.87 7.72
CA ASP A 156 -11.47 -3.29 6.52
C ASP A 156 -10.39 -3.15 5.44
N VAL A 157 -10.56 -3.82 4.31
CA VAL A 157 -9.63 -3.74 3.17
C VAL A 157 -10.11 -2.80 2.07
N SER A 158 -11.22 -2.09 2.29
CA SER A 158 -11.71 -1.10 1.32
C SER A 158 -10.80 0.12 1.22
N THR A 159 -10.89 0.80 0.08
CA THR A 159 -10.05 1.97 -0.21
C THR A 159 -10.23 3.05 0.87
N PRO A 160 -9.14 3.67 1.36
CA PRO A 160 -9.24 4.76 2.34
C PRO A 160 -9.85 6.03 1.75
N LEU A 161 -10.05 6.09 0.42
CA LEU A 161 -10.73 7.18 -0.28
C LEU A 161 -12.23 6.93 -0.46
N ALA A 162 -12.80 5.92 0.20
CA ALA A 162 -14.24 5.65 0.13
C ALA A 162 -15.04 6.87 0.64
N PRO A 163 -16.18 7.23 0.00
CA PRO A 163 -16.96 8.41 0.39
C PRO A 163 -17.38 8.41 1.87
N GLY A 164 -17.74 7.25 2.43
CA GLY A 164 -18.10 7.10 3.83
C GLY A 164 -16.96 7.33 4.83
N LYS A 165 -15.71 7.41 4.37
CA LYS A 165 -14.51 7.66 5.20
C LYS A 165 -14.03 9.11 5.12
N ARG A 166 -14.74 9.96 4.36
CA ARG A 166 -14.40 11.38 4.21
C ARG A 166 -14.79 12.13 5.48
N VAL A 167 -13.81 12.75 6.13
CA VAL A 167 -14.01 13.54 7.36
C VAL A 167 -14.11 15.04 7.08
N HIS A 168 -13.56 15.50 5.97
CA HIS A 168 -13.62 16.91 5.59
C HIS A 168 -13.64 17.08 4.08
N GLN A 169 -14.43 18.03 3.61
CA GLN A 169 -14.45 18.52 2.23
C GLN A 169 -14.54 20.03 2.25
N GLY A 170 -13.66 20.71 1.51
CA GLY A 170 -13.66 22.17 1.47
C GLY A 170 -12.61 22.75 0.55
N LYS A 171 -12.36 24.05 0.67
CA LYS A 171 -11.29 24.75 -0.04
C LYS A 171 -10.09 24.95 0.88
N HIS A 172 -8.90 24.85 0.33
CA HIS A 172 -7.64 25.24 0.94
C HIS A 172 -6.91 26.20 -0.01
N GLY A 173 -7.20 27.50 0.15
CA GLY A 173 -6.84 28.52 -0.83
C GLY A 173 -7.50 28.24 -2.17
N THR A 174 -6.69 28.07 -3.23
CA THR A 174 -7.17 27.74 -4.58
C THR A 174 -7.31 26.24 -4.86
N TRP A 175 -7.12 25.39 -3.85
CA TRP A 175 -7.22 23.93 -3.96
C TRP A 175 -8.53 23.43 -3.35
N ASP A 176 -9.18 22.49 -4.01
CA ASP A 176 -10.18 21.61 -3.39
C ASP A 176 -9.47 20.63 -2.48
N ARG A 177 -9.91 20.53 -1.24
CA ARG A 177 -9.35 19.66 -0.20
C ARG A 177 -10.39 18.63 0.22
N GLU A 178 -9.97 17.38 0.21
CA GLU A 178 -10.69 16.26 0.82
C GLU A 178 -9.76 15.58 1.81
N ASP A 179 -10.19 15.45 3.07
CA ASP A 179 -9.48 14.64 4.06
C ASP A 179 -10.32 13.40 4.39
N PHE A 180 -9.63 12.28 4.56
CA PHE A 180 -10.20 10.97 4.87
C PHE A 180 -9.56 10.41 6.14
N ALA A 181 -10.36 9.73 6.95
CA ALA A 181 -9.89 8.94 8.07
C ALA A 181 -10.45 7.52 7.92
N ASP A 182 -9.56 6.56 7.77
CA ASP A 182 -9.90 5.16 7.52
C ASP A 182 -9.45 4.29 8.70
N PRO A 183 -10.33 4.05 9.69
CA PRO A 183 -10.07 3.07 10.75
C PRO A 183 -10.23 1.66 10.17
N TRP A 184 -9.11 1.08 9.76
CA TRP A 184 -9.13 -0.16 8.99
C TRP A 184 -8.73 -1.40 9.78
N LEU A 185 -8.07 -1.24 10.93
CA LEU A 185 -7.74 -2.34 11.82
C LEU A 185 -8.12 -2.03 13.26
N SER A 186 -8.78 -2.99 13.90
CA SER A 186 -8.94 -3.09 15.34
C SER A 186 -8.68 -4.54 15.75
N LEU A 187 -7.78 -4.75 16.71
CA LEU A 187 -7.45 -6.04 17.28
C LEU A 187 -7.50 -5.90 18.81
N GLN A 188 -8.32 -6.74 19.44
CA GLN A 188 -8.41 -6.85 20.88
C GLN A 188 -8.11 -8.29 21.29
N GLY A 189 -7.38 -8.45 22.39
CA GLY A 189 -6.99 -9.75 22.91
C GLY A 189 -6.59 -9.68 24.37
N ARG A 190 -6.30 -10.84 24.95
CA ARG A 190 -5.84 -10.94 26.34
C ARG A 190 -4.58 -11.79 26.40
N PHE A 191 -3.55 -11.27 27.06
CA PHE A 191 -2.30 -11.97 27.33
C PHE A 191 -2.43 -12.90 28.53
N ALA A 192 -1.53 -13.87 28.63
CA ALA A 192 -1.49 -14.87 29.70
C ALA A 192 -1.39 -14.25 31.10
N ASP A 193 -0.73 -13.10 31.22
CA ASP A 193 -0.64 -12.34 32.47
C ASP A 193 -1.96 -11.63 32.86
N GLY A 194 -2.96 -11.63 31.99
CA GLY A 194 -4.25 -10.97 32.17
C GLY A 194 -4.33 -9.56 31.59
N THR A 195 -3.26 -9.03 31.01
CA THR A 195 -3.22 -7.73 30.32
C THR A 195 -4.12 -7.76 29.09
N GLN A 196 -4.96 -6.73 28.92
CA GLN A 196 -5.79 -6.59 27.73
C GLN A 196 -5.04 -5.78 26.67
N LEU A 197 -4.90 -6.35 25.48
CA LEU A 197 -4.34 -5.70 24.31
C LEU A 197 -5.44 -5.00 23.52
N HIS A 198 -5.18 -3.77 23.10
CA HIS A 198 -5.93 -3.10 22.05
C HIS A 198 -4.97 -2.48 21.04
N LEU A 199 -4.97 -2.98 19.81
CA LEU A 199 -4.25 -2.43 18.66
C LEU A 199 -5.27 -1.84 17.68
N SER A 200 -5.07 -0.59 17.28
CA SER A 200 -5.85 0.03 16.21
C SER A 200 -4.97 0.73 15.18
N VAL A 201 -5.39 0.71 13.92
CA VAL A 201 -4.71 1.41 12.83
C VAL A 201 -5.71 2.26 12.06
N VAL A 202 -5.35 3.54 11.89
CA VAL A 202 -6.16 4.53 11.17
C VAL A 202 -5.30 5.20 10.12
N ASP A 203 -5.68 5.07 8.86
CA ASP A 203 -5.03 5.80 7.77
C ASP A 203 -5.65 7.18 7.63
N GLN A 204 -4.82 8.21 7.63
CA GLN A 204 -5.22 9.59 7.36
C GLN A 204 -4.73 9.99 5.99
N VAL A 205 -5.65 10.24 5.06
CA VAL A 205 -5.30 10.59 3.68
C VAL A 205 -5.86 11.96 3.34
N ARG A 206 -5.02 12.83 2.80
CA ARG A 206 -5.41 14.13 2.26
C ARG A 206 -5.23 14.14 0.76
N VAL A 207 -6.25 14.62 0.06
CA VAL A 207 -6.26 14.85 -1.38
C VAL A 207 -6.50 16.34 -1.64
N LEU A 208 -5.63 16.96 -2.42
CA LEU A 208 -5.76 18.34 -2.87
C LEU A 208 -5.86 18.36 -4.40
N ARG A 209 -6.94 18.93 -4.94
CA ARG A 209 -7.15 19.08 -6.38
C ARG A 209 -7.22 20.54 -6.78
N ARG A 210 -6.70 20.88 -7.95
CA ARG A 210 -6.83 22.22 -8.52
C ARG A 210 -6.93 22.12 -10.02
N THR A 211 -7.89 22.86 -10.59
CA THR A 211 -7.96 23.11 -12.02
C THR A 211 -7.42 24.51 -12.28
N LYS A 212 -6.39 24.62 -13.14
CA LYS A 212 -5.86 25.88 -13.64
C LYS A 212 -6.31 26.06 -15.08
N THR A 213 -7.05 27.11 -15.34
CA THR A 213 -7.41 27.51 -16.70
C THR A 213 -6.42 28.57 -17.18
N LEU A 214 -5.69 28.26 -18.25
CA LEU A 214 -4.78 29.15 -18.96
C LEU A 214 -5.37 29.43 -20.35
N PRO A 215 -5.01 30.53 -21.03
CA PRO A 215 -5.47 30.79 -22.40
C PRO A 215 -5.16 29.59 -23.31
N GLY A 216 -6.21 28.96 -23.86
CA GLY A 216 -6.10 27.77 -24.72
C GLY A 216 -5.74 26.44 -24.03
N LYS A 217 -5.60 26.39 -22.69
CA LYS A 217 -5.18 25.16 -22.00
C LYS A 217 -5.77 25.01 -20.59
N VAL A 218 -6.42 23.88 -20.33
CA VAL A 218 -6.84 23.48 -18.98
C VAL A 218 -5.81 22.52 -18.39
N ARG A 219 -5.33 22.79 -17.17
CA ARG A 219 -4.40 21.93 -16.44
C ARG A 219 -5.00 21.49 -15.11
N HIS A 220 -5.14 20.18 -14.92
CA HIS A 220 -5.49 19.60 -13.62
C HIS A 220 -4.23 19.30 -12.81
N GLN A 221 -4.27 19.60 -11.52
CA GLN A 221 -3.22 19.30 -10.56
C GLN A 221 -3.83 18.53 -9.39
N ASN A 222 -3.16 17.46 -8.99
CA ASN A 222 -3.54 16.64 -7.85
C ASN A 222 -2.31 16.48 -6.94
N LYS A 223 -2.50 16.69 -5.65
CA LYS A 223 -1.51 16.37 -4.62
C LYS A 223 -2.16 15.45 -3.60
N ARG A 224 -1.40 14.48 -3.11
CA ARG A 224 -1.87 13.53 -2.12
C ARG A 224 -0.80 13.31 -1.08
N SER A 225 -1.22 13.22 0.17
CA SER A 225 -0.38 12.85 1.30
C SER A 225 -1.13 11.92 2.23
N GLY A 226 -0.53 10.79 2.59
CA GLY A 226 -1.06 9.86 3.58
C GLY A 226 -0.13 9.70 4.79
N ALA A 227 -0.71 9.26 5.90
CA ALA A 227 0.02 8.71 7.03
C ALA A 227 -0.84 7.64 7.72
N SER A 228 -0.21 6.65 8.34
CA SER A 228 -0.88 5.63 9.13
C SER A 228 -0.63 5.86 10.61
N LEU A 229 -1.70 5.99 11.38
CA LEU A 229 -1.65 6.14 12.82
C LEU A 229 -1.91 4.79 13.47
N MET A 230 -0.87 4.21 14.06
CA MET A 230 -0.95 2.99 14.84
C MET A 230 -1.08 3.35 16.32
N THR A 231 -2.00 2.70 17.02
CA THR A 231 -2.18 2.88 18.45
C THR A 231 -2.14 1.51 19.10
N VAL A 232 -1.23 1.30 20.04
CA VAL A 232 -1.18 0.14 20.92
C VAL A 232 -1.53 0.61 22.31
N ALA A 233 -2.51 -0.01 22.94
CA ALA A 233 -2.90 0.23 24.32
C ALA A 233 -2.90 -1.09 25.08
N LEU A 234 -2.34 -1.06 26.29
CA LEU A 234 -2.35 -2.16 27.23
C LEU A 234 -3.14 -1.73 28.46
N ARG A 235 -4.17 -2.51 28.82
CA ARG A 235 -4.92 -2.32 30.06
C ARG A 235 -4.49 -3.36 31.07
N VAL A 236 -4.13 -2.91 32.27
CA VAL A 236 -3.58 -3.74 33.35
C VAL A 236 -4.39 -3.59 34.62
N ASN A 237 -4.22 -4.54 35.54
CA ASN A 237 -4.77 -4.40 36.89
C ASN A 237 -3.89 -3.42 37.69
N PRO A 238 -4.42 -2.30 38.19
CA PRO A 238 -3.64 -1.29 38.91
C PRO A 238 -2.95 -1.85 40.17
N GLY A 239 -3.52 -2.87 40.82
CA GLY A 239 -2.92 -3.51 41.99
C GLY A 239 -1.59 -4.22 41.70
N ARG A 240 -1.32 -4.62 40.45
CA ARG A 240 -0.05 -5.24 40.04
C ARG A 240 1.00 -4.22 39.58
N HIS A 241 0.58 -3.00 39.26
CA HIS A 241 1.43 -1.95 38.71
C HIS A 241 1.22 -0.65 39.50
N PRO A 242 1.59 -0.61 40.79
CA PRO A 242 1.46 0.60 41.58
C PRO A 242 2.35 1.71 41.02
N GLY A 243 1.87 2.95 41.11
CA GLY A 243 2.62 4.13 40.68
C GLY A 243 2.83 4.25 39.17
N LEU A 244 2.05 3.55 38.35
CA LEU A 244 2.20 3.54 36.89
C LEU A 244 2.16 4.96 36.28
N THR A 245 1.29 5.83 36.79
CA THR A 245 1.16 7.25 36.37
C THR A 245 2.46 8.04 36.54
N ALA A 246 3.27 7.74 37.56
CA ALA A 246 4.54 8.42 37.80
C ALA A 246 5.61 8.08 36.75
N LEU A 247 5.36 7.07 35.90
CA LEU A 247 6.27 6.64 34.85
C LEU A 247 6.02 7.31 33.50
N GLU A 248 5.09 8.25 33.35
CA GLU A 248 4.75 8.83 32.03
C GLU A 248 5.95 9.45 31.29
N GLU A 249 6.73 10.30 31.96
CA GLU A 249 7.90 10.94 31.35
C GLU A 249 8.96 9.89 30.98
N ARG A 250 9.25 8.94 31.87
CA ARG A 250 10.20 7.84 31.59
C ARG A 250 9.71 6.92 30.48
N ALA A 251 8.41 6.69 30.40
CA ALA A 251 7.80 5.86 29.37
C ALA A 251 8.02 6.46 27.99
N ARG A 252 7.96 7.79 27.86
CA ARG A 252 8.26 8.50 26.62
C ARG A 252 9.71 8.30 26.17
N ASP A 253 10.66 8.43 27.10
CA ASP A 253 12.09 8.26 26.81
C ASP A 253 12.49 6.81 26.53
N ALA A 254 11.75 5.85 27.10
CA ALA A 254 11.97 4.43 26.90
C ALA A 254 11.46 3.91 25.54
N VAL A 255 10.63 4.67 24.82
CA VAL A 255 10.06 4.21 23.54
C VAL A 255 11.15 4.07 22.49
N LYS A 256 11.36 2.84 22.00
CA LYS A 256 12.23 2.55 20.87
C LYS A 256 11.37 2.19 19.67
N LEU A 257 11.56 2.90 18.54
CA LEU A 257 10.84 2.65 17.29
C LEU A 257 11.80 2.38 16.14
N PRO A 258 11.37 1.64 15.10
CA PRO A 258 12.18 1.47 13.90
C PRO A 258 12.29 2.79 13.10
N PRO A 259 13.29 2.91 12.22
CA PRO A 259 13.40 4.04 11.30
C PRO A 259 12.10 4.24 10.50
N GLY A 260 11.69 5.50 10.31
CA GLY A 260 10.46 5.85 9.59
C GLY A 260 9.17 5.79 10.42
N ALA A 261 9.24 5.41 11.70
CA ALA A 261 8.14 5.50 12.66
C ALA A 261 8.42 6.63 13.68
N ARG A 262 7.42 7.48 13.93
CA ARG A 262 7.55 8.63 14.85
C ARG A 262 6.53 8.54 15.99
N VAL A 263 6.97 8.75 17.23
CA VAL A 263 6.06 8.84 18.38
C VAL A 263 5.18 10.07 18.20
N LYS A 264 3.85 9.86 18.20
CA LYS A 264 2.86 10.95 18.20
C LYS A 264 2.36 11.24 19.60
N ARG A 265 2.18 10.19 20.41
CA ARG A 265 1.66 10.31 21.77
C ARG A 265 2.06 9.11 22.62
N VAL A 266 2.41 9.36 23.87
CA VAL A 266 2.42 8.37 24.95
C VAL A 266 1.41 8.85 25.98
N ARG A 267 0.65 7.93 26.57
CA ARG A 267 -0.22 8.20 27.71
C ARG A 267 -0.04 7.10 28.72
N VAL A 268 0.06 7.48 29.98
CA VAL A 268 0.12 6.53 31.08
C VAL A 268 -0.95 6.94 32.10
N ALA A 269 -1.82 6.00 32.44
CA ALA A 269 -2.79 6.16 33.52
C ALA A 269 -2.64 4.99 34.50
N GLU A 270 -3.43 4.98 35.57
CA GLU A 270 -3.33 3.95 36.62
C GLU A 270 -3.60 2.53 36.10
N ASP A 271 -4.54 2.38 35.16
CA ASP A 271 -4.97 1.10 34.62
C ASP A 271 -4.56 0.85 33.17
N ARG A 272 -3.83 1.78 32.53
CA ARG A 272 -3.52 1.69 31.10
C ARG A 272 -2.25 2.41 30.68
N VAL A 273 -1.63 1.87 29.64
CA VAL A 273 -0.52 2.51 28.91
C VAL A 273 -0.84 2.51 27.43
N GLU A 274 -0.77 3.66 26.78
CA GLU A 274 -1.08 3.83 25.35
C GLU A 274 0.09 4.49 24.63
N LEU A 275 0.49 3.91 23.50
CA LEU A 275 1.48 4.45 22.58
C LEU A 275 0.84 4.62 21.21
N ARG A 276 0.88 5.85 20.69
CA ARG A 276 0.44 6.21 19.35
C ARG A 276 1.61 6.64 18.50
N VAL A 277 1.75 6.01 17.35
CA VAL A 277 2.86 6.20 16.41
C VAL A 277 2.32 6.58 15.04
N LEU A 278 3.04 7.47 14.36
CA LEU A 278 2.81 7.85 12.99
C LEU A 278 3.82 7.16 12.09
N LEU A 279 3.32 6.44 11.08
CA LEU A 279 4.11 5.92 9.97
C LEU A 279 3.80 6.73 8.72
N GLU A 280 4.83 7.10 7.97
CA GLU A 280 4.67 7.76 6.68
C GLU A 280 4.04 6.82 5.65
N GLU A 281 3.44 7.39 4.59
CA GLU A 281 2.82 6.62 3.50
C GLU A 281 3.83 5.65 2.86
N GLY A 282 3.36 4.46 2.45
CA GLY A 282 4.20 3.49 1.74
C GLY A 282 4.92 2.49 2.64
N TRP A 283 4.50 2.33 3.89
CA TRP A 283 4.89 1.19 4.73
C TRP A 283 4.52 -0.14 4.08
N VAL A 284 5.20 -1.21 4.50
CA VAL A 284 4.92 -2.60 4.13
C VAL A 284 4.67 -3.42 5.38
N ALA A 285 3.82 -4.44 5.27
CA ALA A 285 3.49 -5.35 6.36
C ALA A 285 4.76 -5.95 6.98
N ARG A 286 5.69 -6.38 6.12
CA ARG A 286 7.02 -6.85 6.47
C ARG A 286 8.03 -6.20 5.53
N GLY A 287 9.03 -5.51 6.10
CA GLY A 287 10.14 -4.97 5.33
C GLY A 287 11.03 -6.09 4.80
N PRO A 288 11.82 -5.86 3.74
CA PRO A 288 12.96 -6.74 3.52
C PRO A 288 13.77 -6.78 4.82
N ASN A 289 14.10 -7.98 5.32
CA ASN A 289 15.05 -8.10 6.42
C ASN A 289 16.24 -7.22 6.04
N ALA A 290 16.60 -6.28 6.93
CA ALA A 290 17.84 -5.53 6.76
C ALA A 290 18.92 -6.60 6.61
N ALA A 291 19.43 -6.76 5.38
CA ALA A 291 20.45 -7.73 5.12
C ALA A 291 21.57 -7.47 6.13
N GLU A 292 21.96 -8.52 6.85
CA GLU A 292 23.23 -8.53 7.55
C GLU A 292 24.28 -7.94 6.59
N PRO A 293 25.21 -7.07 7.06
CA PRO A 293 26.21 -6.43 6.21
C PRO A 293 26.97 -7.39 5.27
N SER A 294 27.00 -8.68 5.62
CA SER A 294 27.65 -9.76 4.89
C SER A 294 26.91 -10.27 3.64
N GLU A 295 25.65 -9.91 3.39
CA GLU A 295 24.88 -10.39 2.21
C GLU A 295 24.79 -9.38 1.05
N VAL A 296 25.47 -8.23 1.14
CA VAL A 296 25.55 -7.28 0.03
C VAL A 296 26.53 -7.81 -1.02
N LEU A 297 26.06 -8.74 -1.85
CA LEU A 297 26.75 -9.09 -3.09
C LEU A 297 26.88 -7.82 -3.96
N PRO A 298 28.11 -7.45 -4.37
CA PRO A 298 28.32 -6.28 -5.21
C PRO A 298 27.62 -6.48 -6.56
N GLY A 299 26.70 -5.57 -6.90
CA GLY A 299 26.06 -5.53 -8.22
C GLY A 299 24.56 -5.83 -8.25
N ARG A 300 23.91 -6.20 -7.13
CA ARG A 300 22.44 -6.29 -7.10
C ARG A 300 21.85 -4.89 -6.84
N PRO A 301 21.00 -4.35 -7.73
CA PRO A 301 20.36 -3.06 -7.48
C PRO A 301 19.55 -3.14 -6.18
N PRO A 302 19.58 -2.11 -5.32
CA PRO A 302 18.81 -2.10 -4.08
C PRO A 302 17.34 -2.36 -4.42
N SER A 303 16.73 -3.31 -3.72
CA SER A 303 15.33 -3.66 -3.98
C SER A 303 14.44 -2.41 -3.83
N LEU A 304 13.41 -2.26 -4.66
CA LEU A 304 12.43 -1.17 -4.62
C LEU A 304 11.75 -0.97 -3.24
N ASN A 305 11.92 -1.92 -2.32
CA ASN A 305 11.36 -1.90 -0.96
C ASN A 305 12.40 -1.59 0.14
N ALA A 306 13.67 -1.38 -0.17
CA ALA A 306 14.75 -1.19 0.80
C ALA A 306 14.57 0.02 1.75
N HIS A 307 13.70 0.97 1.38
CA HIS A 307 13.42 2.18 2.16
C HIS A 307 12.02 2.22 2.79
N LYS A 308 11.21 1.18 2.65
CA LYS A 308 9.84 1.18 3.19
C LYS A 308 9.83 0.75 4.66
N THR A 309 9.11 1.49 5.49
CA THR A 309 8.96 1.20 6.92
C THR A 309 8.24 -0.14 7.12
N ASP A 310 8.80 -1.02 7.95
CA ASP A 310 8.16 -2.27 8.37
C ASP A 310 7.11 -1.99 9.45
N ALA A 311 5.84 -2.09 9.07
CA ALA A 311 4.71 -1.88 9.96
C ALA A 311 4.62 -2.94 11.07
N SER A 312 4.87 -4.21 10.75
CA SER A 312 4.83 -5.26 11.78
C SER A 312 5.89 -5.03 12.85
N ARG A 313 7.11 -4.65 12.44
CA ARG A 313 8.22 -4.33 13.36
C ARG A 313 7.88 -3.12 14.21
N ALA A 314 7.26 -2.09 13.63
CA ALA A 314 6.79 -0.94 14.40
C ALA A 314 5.79 -1.36 15.49
N VAL A 315 4.77 -2.15 15.15
CA VAL A 315 3.78 -2.67 16.13
C VAL A 315 4.45 -3.48 17.23
N THR A 316 5.37 -4.39 16.88
CA THR A 316 6.10 -5.20 17.88
C THR A 316 6.98 -4.34 18.78
N MET A 317 7.70 -3.36 18.25
CA MET A 317 8.53 -2.47 19.06
C MET A 317 7.70 -1.53 19.94
N MET A 318 6.53 -1.08 19.45
CA MET A 318 5.56 -0.35 20.28
C MET A 318 5.14 -1.20 21.48
N PHE A 319 4.72 -2.44 21.22
CA PHE A 319 4.31 -3.38 22.25
C PHE A 319 5.41 -3.64 23.30
N LEU A 320 6.62 -3.98 22.85
CA LEU A 320 7.76 -4.24 23.74
C LEU A 320 8.13 -3.00 24.56
N SER A 321 8.06 -1.80 23.97
CA SER A 321 8.31 -0.55 24.70
C SER A 321 7.30 -0.36 25.83
N LEU A 322 6.01 -0.65 25.59
CA LEU A 322 4.99 -0.56 26.64
C LEU A 322 5.18 -1.63 27.73
N TYR A 323 5.53 -2.85 27.35
CA TYR A 323 5.80 -3.93 28.31
C TYR A 323 7.00 -3.63 29.21
N GLN A 324 8.04 -2.97 28.69
CA GLN A 324 9.17 -2.52 29.51
C GLN A 324 8.72 -1.55 30.61
N VAL A 325 7.83 -0.60 30.28
CA VAL A 325 7.25 0.33 31.27
C VAL A 325 6.46 -0.42 32.34
N LEU A 326 5.64 -1.39 31.94
CA LEU A 326 4.86 -2.21 32.87
C LEU A 326 5.74 -3.04 33.80
N ASN A 327 6.78 -3.68 33.27
CA ASN A 327 7.73 -4.47 34.04
C ASN A 327 8.48 -3.60 35.07
N HIS A 328 8.90 -2.39 34.68
CA HIS A 328 9.52 -1.44 35.61
C HIS A 328 8.59 -1.07 36.77
N SER A 329 7.30 -0.77 36.51
CA SER A 329 6.32 -0.50 37.58
C SER A 329 6.16 -1.69 38.53
N SER A 330 6.00 -2.90 38.00
CA SER A 330 5.82 -4.10 38.83
C SER A 330 7.02 -4.37 39.75
N SER A 331 8.24 -4.09 39.29
CA SER A 331 9.46 -4.27 40.08
C SER A 331 9.61 -3.27 41.22
N GLN A 332 9.02 -2.08 41.12
CA GLN A 332 9.03 -1.07 42.18
C GLN A 332 7.94 -1.31 43.23
N GLY A 333 6.89 -2.06 42.88
CA GLY A 333 5.79 -2.43 43.78
C GLY A 333 6.10 -3.57 44.75
N LEU A 334 7.28 -4.18 44.68
CA LEU A 334 7.78 -5.12 45.68
C LEU A 334 8.69 -4.37 46.66
N PRO A 335 8.16 -3.72 47.71
CA PRO A 335 9.00 -3.29 48.82
C PRO A 335 9.65 -4.55 49.39
N GLY A 336 10.97 -4.49 49.55
CA GLY A 336 11.73 -5.58 50.13
C GLY A 336 11.07 -6.05 51.42
N ASN A 337 10.77 -7.34 51.46
CA ASN A 337 10.71 -8.11 52.69
C ASN A 337 12.14 -8.15 53.27
N VAL A 338 12.68 -6.98 53.62
CA VAL A 338 13.94 -6.84 54.33
C VAL A 338 13.63 -7.24 55.75
N ARG A 339 13.92 -8.51 56.01
CA ARG A 339 14.06 -9.13 57.31
C ARG A 339 14.42 -8.10 58.37
N SER A 340 13.51 -7.85 59.28
CA SER A 340 13.85 -7.45 60.65
C SER A 340 14.69 -8.59 61.22
N ALA A 341 16.01 -8.48 61.09
CA ALA A 341 16.93 -9.23 61.93
C ALA A 341 17.06 -8.43 63.22
N SER A 342 16.47 -9.02 64.26
CA SER A 342 16.52 -8.65 65.67
C SER A 342 17.94 -8.57 66.21
#